data_AF-A0A1G4XD29-F1
#
_entry.id   AF-A0A1G4XD29-F1
#
_cell.length_a   1.000
_cell.length_b   1.000
_cell.length_c   1.000
_cell.angle_alpha   90.00
_cell.angle_beta   90.00
_cell.angle_gamma   90.00
#
_symmetry.space_group_name_H-M   'P 1'
#
loop_
_entity.id
_entity.type
_entity.pdbx_description
1 polymer ?
#
loop_
_entity_poly.entity_id
_entity_poly.type
_entity_poly.pdbx_seq_one_letter_code
_entity_poly.pdbx_strand_id
1 'polypeptide(L)'
;MRVAVAVSALLVVAGLAAFWYASNEAKKAPAKTADNAVTVTIQGNACEPNEITVPAGRTTFTIVNKSNRALEWEILDGVMVVEERENIAPGFSQTMTVKLSPGDFAITCGLLSNPRGKLHVTPSAASKAEEARPSLVNYVGALAEYQVFLRLEAGTLEDAVRGLADAVKAGDLQQARALYAPAHQSYKRIEPMAELFADLDTRINARADYFEKREADPGFTGFHRIEYALYSQNDVKGLAPVADRLVADIGVLKERLRGLNMPPERLAGSASKLLRRVADNLPAGDEDHYGHAELVNLQGTLEGTRKISELLQPLLVKAAPALQKSVDERFAAFDAALAPYREGEGFKATPLDEAQRKAIADAVRALADELGKVNAALGLE
;
A
#
# COMPACT_ATOMS: atom_id res chain seq x y z
N MET A 1 43.74 -22.23 -57.41
CA MET A 1 42.39 -22.86 -57.42
C MET A 1 42.32 -24.16 -56.62
N ARG A 2 43.17 -25.17 -56.86
CA ARG A 2 43.12 -26.47 -56.15
C ARG A 2 43.38 -26.39 -54.63
N VAL A 3 44.31 -25.55 -54.20
CA VAL A 3 44.60 -25.34 -52.76
C VAL A 3 43.43 -24.66 -52.03
N ALA A 4 42.78 -23.69 -52.67
CA ALA A 4 41.61 -23.01 -52.09
C ALA A 4 40.42 -23.96 -51.90
N VAL A 5 40.17 -24.85 -52.87
CA VAL A 5 39.10 -25.87 -52.77
C VAL A 5 39.40 -26.89 -51.66
N ALA A 6 40.67 -27.30 -51.50
CA ALA A 6 41.05 -28.21 -50.43
C ALA A 6 40.89 -27.57 -49.03
N VAL A 7 41.23 -26.29 -48.89
CA VAL A 7 41.05 -25.55 -47.63
C VAL A 7 39.57 -25.36 -47.32
N SER A 8 38.73 -25.02 -48.31
CA SER A 8 37.28 -24.90 -48.11
C SER A 8 36.64 -26.23 -47.72
N ALA A 9 37.05 -27.35 -48.32
CA ALA A 9 36.55 -28.67 -47.95
C ALA A 9 36.91 -29.04 -46.50
N LEU A 10 38.14 -28.73 -46.06
CA LEU A 10 38.58 -28.96 -44.69
C LEU A 10 37.80 -28.11 -43.67
N LEU A 11 37.50 -26.85 -44.00
CA LEU A 11 36.70 -25.97 -43.14
C LEU A 11 35.25 -26.45 -42.99
N VAL A 12 34.64 -26.98 -44.05
CA VAL A 12 33.29 -27.56 -44.00
C VAL A 12 33.26 -28.81 -43.12
N VAL A 13 34.25 -29.69 -43.26
CA VAL A 13 34.34 -30.91 -42.42
C VAL A 13 34.57 -30.54 -40.95
N ALA A 14 35.43 -29.56 -40.66
CA ALA A 14 35.65 -29.06 -39.30
C ALA A 14 34.39 -28.42 -38.71
N GLY A 15 33.65 -27.65 -39.51
CA GLY A 15 32.37 -27.04 -39.10
C GLY A 15 31.30 -28.09 -38.79
N LEU A 16 31.18 -29.13 -39.63
CA LEU A 16 30.25 -30.24 -39.39
C LEU A 16 30.63 -31.06 -38.16
N ALA A 17 31.93 -31.31 -37.94
CA ALA A 17 32.41 -32.01 -36.75
C ALA A 17 32.16 -31.20 -35.46
N ALA A 18 32.41 -29.89 -35.50
CA ALA A 18 32.12 -28.99 -34.38
C ALA A 18 30.62 -28.90 -34.08
N PHE A 19 29.78 -28.79 -35.12
CA PHE A 19 28.32 -28.79 -34.97
C PHE A 19 27.80 -30.13 -34.42
N TRP A 20 28.31 -31.25 -34.92
CA TRP A 20 27.96 -32.59 -34.42
C TRP A 20 28.37 -32.76 -32.96
N TYR A 21 29.58 -32.33 -32.58
CA TYR A 21 30.06 -32.37 -31.20
C TYR A 21 29.23 -31.48 -30.27
N ALA A 22 28.99 -30.23 -30.66
CA ALA A 22 28.17 -29.29 -29.89
C ALA A 22 26.71 -29.80 -29.73
N SER A 23 26.13 -30.36 -30.79
CA SER A 23 24.78 -30.96 -30.74
C SER A 23 24.73 -32.18 -29.83
N ASN A 24 25.80 -33.00 -29.78
CA ASN A 24 25.85 -34.17 -28.92
C ASN A 24 26.12 -33.82 -27.45
N GLU A 25 26.89 -32.76 -27.17
CA GLU A 25 27.08 -32.24 -25.80
C GLU A 25 25.84 -31.50 -25.28
N ALA A 26 25.15 -30.74 -26.12
CA ALA A 26 23.86 -30.13 -25.77
C ALA A 26 22.78 -31.17 -25.42
N LYS A 27 22.85 -32.38 -26.01
CA LYS A 27 21.99 -33.52 -25.65
C LYS A 27 22.34 -34.16 -24.30
N LYS A 28 23.57 -33.99 -23.80
CA LYS A 28 24.05 -34.62 -22.56
C LYS A 28 23.91 -33.72 -21.33
N ALA A 29 23.91 -32.41 -21.50
CA ALA A 29 23.82 -31.46 -20.40
C ALA A 29 22.36 -31.13 -20.07
N PRO A 30 21.77 -31.65 -18.97
CA PRO A 30 20.54 -31.06 -18.45
C PRO A 30 20.82 -29.62 -18.04
N ALA A 31 19.88 -28.71 -18.32
CA ALA A 31 19.93 -27.36 -17.76
C ALA A 31 20.05 -27.47 -16.24
N LYS A 32 20.94 -26.67 -15.62
CA LYS A 32 21.12 -26.61 -14.16
C LYS A 32 19.73 -26.53 -13.50
N THR A 33 19.39 -27.59 -12.77
CA THR A 33 18.13 -27.73 -12.05
C THR A 33 18.02 -26.57 -11.06
N ALA A 34 17.04 -25.69 -11.24
CA ALA A 34 16.60 -24.83 -10.15
C ALA A 34 16.11 -25.73 -9.01
N ASP A 35 16.28 -25.32 -7.75
CA ASP A 35 16.03 -26.14 -6.54
C ASP A 35 14.60 -26.72 -6.39
N ASN A 36 13.69 -26.50 -7.35
CA ASN A 36 12.31 -27.02 -7.40
C ASN A 36 11.85 -27.47 -8.81
N ALA A 37 12.75 -27.95 -9.68
CA ALA A 37 12.36 -28.39 -11.03
C ALA A 37 11.88 -29.86 -11.05
N VAL A 38 10.64 -30.10 -11.48
CA VAL A 38 10.07 -31.44 -11.70
C VAL A 38 10.35 -31.86 -13.15
N THR A 39 10.98 -33.02 -13.34
CA THR A 39 11.18 -33.57 -14.69
C THR A 39 10.07 -34.55 -15.03
N VAL A 40 9.43 -34.35 -16.18
CA VAL A 40 8.38 -35.23 -16.72
C VAL A 40 8.88 -35.79 -18.04
N THR A 41 9.09 -37.10 -18.10
CA THR A 41 9.51 -37.78 -19.33
C THR A 41 8.30 -38.39 -20.00
N ILE A 42 8.07 -38.07 -21.27
CA ILE A 42 6.98 -38.68 -22.04
C ILE A 42 7.59 -39.75 -22.95
N GLN A 43 7.15 -40.99 -22.76
CA GLN A 43 7.58 -42.14 -23.55
C GLN A 43 6.36 -42.97 -23.94
N GLY A 44 6.22 -43.27 -25.24
CA GLY A 44 5.04 -43.98 -25.75
C GLY A 44 3.76 -43.16 -25.54
N ASN A 45 2.83 -43.70 -24.74
CA ASN A 45 1.53 -43.10 -24.42
C ASN A 45 1.38 -42.68 -22.95
N ALA A 46 2.47 -42.57 -22.20
CA ALA A 46 2.46 -42.25 -20.77
C ALA A 46 3.53 -41.21 -20.41
N CYS A 47 3.27 -40.47 -19.32
CA CYS A 47 4.27 -39.68 -18.63
C CYS A 47 4.93 -40.50 -17.52
N GLU A 48 6.20 -40.24 -17.26
CA GLU A 48 6.93 -40.69 -16.08
C GLU A 48 7.54 -39.48 -15.36
N PRO A 49 7.13 -39.20 -14.11
CA PRO A 49 5.98 -39.80 -13.41
C PRO A 49 4.63 -39.43 -14.05
N ASN A 50 3.61 -40.28 -13.87
CA ASN A 50 2.22 -39.99 -14.27
C ASN A 50 1.37 -39.41 -13.13
N GLU A 51 1.92 -39.35 -11.92
CA GLU A 51 1.33 -38.72 -10.75
C GLU A 51 2.40 -37.88 -10.06
N ILE A 52 2.13 -36.59 -9.91
CA ILE A 52 3.10 -35.59 -9.43
C ILE A 52 2.48 -34.88 -8.22
N THR A 53 3.27 -34.69 -7.17
CA THR A 53 2.87 -33.86 -6.02
C THR A 53 3.87 -32.73 -5.82
N VAL A 54 3.37 -31.49 -5.78
CA VAL A 54 4.19 -30.28 -5.54
C VAL A 54 3.47 -29.34 -4.57
N PRO A 55 4.18 -28.47 -3.82
CA PRO A 55 3.55 -27.42 -3.04
C PRO A 55 2.99 -26.32 -3.96
N ALA A 56 1.90 -25.67 -3.54
CA ALA A 56 1.36 -24.49 -4.20
C ALA A 56 2.36 -23.33 -4.21
N GLY A 57 2.42 -22.61 -5.32
CA GLY A 57 3.45 -21.60 -5.59
C GLY A 57 4.09 -21.79 -6.96
N ARG A 58 5.26 -21.19 -7.18
CA ARG A 58 5.98 -21.31 -8.45
C ARG A 58 6.70 -22.66 -8.53
N THR A 59 6.34 -23.44 -9.53
CA THR A 59 6.96 -24.73 -9.86
C THR A 59 7.51 -24.67 -11.28
N THR A 60 8.68 -25.26 -11.49
CA THR A 60 9.26 -25.40 -12.83
C THR A 60 9.16 -26.83 -13.28
N PHE A 61 8.59 -27.08 -14.45
CA PHE A 61 8.55 -28.40 -15.08
C PHE A 61 9.54 -28.46 -16.24
N THR A 62 10.28 -29.56 -16.35
CA THR A 62 11.11 -29.90 -17.50
C THR A 62 10.52 -31.11 -18.19
N ILE A 63 10.01 -30.91 -19.38
CA ILE A 63 9.28 -31.90 -20.16
C ILE A 63 10.25 -32.48 -21.18
N VAL A 64 10.53 -33.77 -21.06
CA VAL A 64 11.49 -34.51 -21.89
C VAL A 64 10.73 -35.41 -22.84
N ASN A 65 10.86 -35.19 -24.15
CA ASN A 65 10.22 -36.03 -25.14
C ASN A 65 11.13 -37.20 -25.55
N LYS A 66 10.85 -38.40 -25.04
CA LYS A 66 11.49 -39.66 -25.48
C LYS A 66 10.60 -40.48 -26.42
N SER A 67 9.52 -39.89 -26.93
CA SER A 67 8.70 -40.50 -27.97
C SER A 67 9.29 -40.30 -29.36
N ASN A 68 8.63 -40.85 -30.38
CA ASN A 68 9.03 -40.74 -31.79
C ASN A 68 8.27 -39.64 -32.56
N ARG A 69 7.50 -38.78 -31.88
CA ARG A 69 6.74 -37.68 -32.49
C ARG A 69 6.85 -36.39 -31.67
N ALA A 70 6.57 -35.25 -32.29
CA ALA A 70 6.37 -34.01 -31.54
C ALA A 70 5.14 -34.13 -30.64
N LEU A 71 5.17 -33.45 -29.50
CA LEU A 71 4.09 -33.51 -28.51
C LEU A 71 3.88 -32.17 -27.81
N GLU A 72 2.77 -32.11 -27.08
CA GLU A 72 2.43 -31.05 -26.13
C GLU A 72 2.30 -31.63 -24.71
N TRP A 73 2.53 -30.80 -23.71
CA TRP A 73 2.27 -31.10 -22.31
C TRP A 73 1.55 -29.92 -21.67
N GLU A 74 0.39 -30.20 -21.10
CA GLU A 74 -0.56 -29.23 -20.57
C GLU A 74 -0.91 -29.59 -19.12
N ILE A 75 -1.16 -28.57 -18.31
CA ILE A 75 -1.81 -28.69 -17.01
C ILE A 75 -3.27 -28.27 -17.19
N LEU A 76 -4.22 -29.12 -16.77
CA LEU A 76 -5.64 -28.96 -17.01
C LEU A 76 -6.43 -28.87 -15.70
N ASP A 77 -7.31 -27.87 -15.62
CA ASP A 77 -8.37 -27.77 -14.61
C ASP A 77 -9.73 -28.00 -15.30
N GLY A 78 -10.20 -29.24 -15.23
CA GLY A 78 -11.36 -29.71 -16.00
C GLY A 78 -11.12 -29.62 -17.51
N VAL A 79 -11.69 -28.58 -18.15
CA VAL A 79 -11.56 -28.28 -19.59
C VAL A 79 -10.66 -27.08 -19.87
N MET A 80 -10.20 -26.39 -18.83
CA MET A 80 -9.35 -25.20 -18.95
C MET A 80 -7.89 -25.59 -18.96
N VAL A 81 -7.11 -25.01 -19.89
CA VAL A 81 -5.64 -25.09 -19.87
C VAL A 81 -5.10 -24.06 -18.89
N VAL A 82 -4.38 -24.53 -17.88
CA VAL A 82 -3.72 -23.69 -16.87
C VAL A 82 -2.38 -23.17 -17.38
N GLU A 83 -1.59 -24.04 -18.03
CA GLU A 83 -0.31 -23.72 -18.68
C GLU A 83 0.06 -24.86 -19.64
N GLU A 84 0.82 -24.57 -20.70
CA GLU A 84 1.19 -25.55 -21.71
C GLU A 84 2.59 -25.32 -22.33
N ARG A 85 3.18 -26.39 -22.87
CA ARG A 85 4.28 -26.31 -23.83
C ARG A 85 4.04 -27.23 -25.01
N GLU A 86 4.03 -26.64 -26.19
CA GLU A 86 3.76 -27.31 -27.45
C GLU A 86 5.03 -27.63 -28.25
N ASN A 87 4.87 -28.43 -29.31
CA ASN A 87 5.88 -28.67 -30.34
C ASN A 87 7.23 -29.18 -29.81
N ILE A 88 7.21 -29.96 -28.72
CA ILE A 88 8.41 -30.55 -28.13
C ILE A 88 8.84 -31.70 -29.05
N ALA A 89 9.87 -31.50 -29.87
CA ALA A 89 10.32 -32.49 -30.85
C ALA A 89 10.95 -33.75 -30.19
N PRO A 90 10.97 -34.90 -30.89
CA PRO A 90 11.62 -36.13 -30.39
C PRO A 90 13.07 -35.90 -29.97
N GLY A 91 13.41 -36.32 -28.75
CA GLY A 91 14.74 -36.17 -28.17
C GLY A 91 15.08 -34.79 -27.63
N PHE A 92 14.11 -33.84 -27.64
CA PHE A 92 14.26 -32.52 -27.04
C PHE A 92 13.56 -32.43 -25.68
N SER A 93 13.95 -31.42 -24.92
CA SER A 93 13.31 -31.05 -23.66
C SER A 93 12.91 -29.58 -23.68
N GLN A 94 11.80 -29.25 -23.02
CA GLN A 94 11.37 -27.87 -22.79
C GLN A 94 11.08 -27.62 -21.32
N THR A 95 11.22 -26.37 -20.90
CA THR A 95 10.96 -25.96 -19.52
C THR A 95 9.80 -24.96 -19.48
N MET A 96 8.93 -25.10 -18.48
CA MET A 96 7.91 -24.11 -18.13
C MET A 96 7.97 -23.80 -16.64
N THR A 97 7.66 -22.56 -16.27
CA THR A 97 7.50 -22.16 -14.87
C THR A 97 6.09 -21.62 -14.71
N VAL A 98 5.33 -22.24 -13.81
CA VAL A 98 3.91 -21.93 -13.56
C VAL A 98 3.69 -21.67 -12.07
N LYS A 99 2.77 -20.76 -11.74
CA LYS A 99 2.31 -20.56 -10.37
C LYS A 99 1.02 -21.35 -10.16
N LEU A 100 1.05 -22.37 -9.31
CA LEU A 100 -0.08 -23.27 -9.07
C LEU A 100 -0.79 -22.95 -7.75
N SER A 101 -2.13 -22.93 -7.80
CA SER A 101 -2.99 -22.91 -6.62
C SER A 101 -3.18 -24.33 -6.07
N PRO A 102 -3.47 -24.50 -4.76
CA PRO A 102 -3.77 -25.82 -4.20
C PRO A 102 -4.97 -26.46 -4.91
N GLY A 103 -4.87 -27.75 -5.23
CA GLY A 103 -5.91 -28.47 -5.96
C GLY A 103 -5.39 -29.69 -6.72
N ASP A 104 -6.31 -30.39 -7.38
CA ASP A 104 -6.02 -31.54 -8.22
C ASP A 104 -6.20 -31.18 -9.70
N PHE A 105 -5.16 -31.40 -10.49
CA PHE A 105 -5.12 -31.10 -11.92
C PHE A 105 -4.86 -32.37 -12.71
N ALA A 106 -5.27 -32.39 -13.97
CA ALA A 106 -4.86 -33.42 -14.91
C ALA A 106 -3.66 -32.90 -15.75
N ILE A 107 -2.77 -33.80 -16.16
CA ILE A 107 -1.70 -33.47 -17.10
C ILE A 107 -1.82 -34.30 -18.37
N THR A 108 -1.54 -33.71 -19.53
CA THR A 108 -1.49 -34.47 -20.78
C THR A 108 -0.16 -35.24 -20.88
N CYS A 109 -0.19 -36.39 -21.53
CA CYS A 109 0.97 -37.27 -21.67
C CYS A 109 1.29 -37.53 -23.15
N GLY A 110 1.44 -36.45 -23.89
CA GLY A 110 1.73 -36.46 -25.31
C GLY A 110 0.51 -36.16 -26.17
N LEU A 111 -0.16 -37.20 -26.68
CA LEU A 111 -1.38 -37.00 -27.48
C LEU A 111 -2.59 -36.79 -26.56
N LEU A 112 -3.55 -35.96 -26.99
CA LEU A 112 -4.82 -35.74 -26.28
C LEU A 112 -5.63 -37.02 -26.03
N SER A 113 -5.44 -38.06 -26.86
CA SER A 113 -6.07 -39.37 -26.70
C SER A 113 -5.40 -40.28 -25.66
N ASN A 114 -4.22 -39.90 -25.15
CA ASN A 114 -3.51 -40.70 -24.17
C ASN A 114 -4.17 -40.57 -22.79
N PRO A 115 -4.05 -41.58 -21.92
CA PRO A 115 -4.44 -41.45 -20.52
C PRO A 115 -3.75 -40.24 -19.88
N ARG A 116 -4.54 -39.39 -19.20
CA ARG A 116 -4.01 -38.22 -18.50
C ARG A 116 -3.31 -38.65 -17.20
N GLY A 117 -2.23 -37.96 -16.87
CA GLY A 117 -1.61 -38.03 -15.55
C GLY A 117 -2.34 -37.13 -14.54
N LYS A 118 -1.90 -37.18 -13.29
CA LYS A 118 -2.41 -36.36 -12.18
C LYS A 118 -1.33 -35.45 -11.63
N LEU A 119 -1.72 -34.23 -11.28
CA LEU A 119 -0.90 -33.27 -10.57
C LEU A 119 -1.65 -32.83 -9.32
N HIS A 120 -1.17 -33.27 -8.16
CA HIS A 120 -1.68 -32.86 -6.85
C HIS A 120 -0.86 -31.68 -6.32
N VAL A 121 -1.51 -30.53 -6.11
CA VAL A 121 -0.86 -29.34 -5.58
C VAL A 121 -1.27 -29.15 -4.12
N THR A 122 -0.33 -29.36 -3.21
CA THR A 122 -0.60 -29.26 -1.77
C THR A 122 -0.62 -27.80 -1.30
N PRO A 123 -1.45 -27.45 -0.30
CA PRO A 123 -1.40 -26.12 0.30
C PRO A 123 -0.01 -25.81 0.86
N SER A 124 0.51 -24.62 0.54
CA SER A 124 1.74 -24.09 1.12
C SER A 124 1.44 -22.93 2.08
N ALA A 125 2.42 -22.53 2.89
CA ALA A 125 2.26 -21.34 3.72
C ALA A 125 2.00 -20.08 2.87
N ALA A 126 2.66 -19.99 1.71
CA ALA A 126 2.47 -18.90 0.76
C ALA A 126 1.07 -18.90 0.13
N SER A 127 0.55 -20.07 -0.27
CA SER A 127 -0.79 -20.15 -0.87
C SER A 127 -1.90 -19.85 0.14
N LYS A 128 -1.74 -20.29 1.39
CA LYS A 128 -2.69 -19.94 2.48
C LYS A 128 -2.69 -18.45 2.76
N ALA A 129 -1.51 -17.83 2.77
CA ALA A 129 -1.40 -16.38 2.93
C ALA A 129 -2.04 -15.61 1.76
N GLU A 130 -1.92 -16.13 0.53
CA GLU A 130 -2.54 -15.52 -0.65
C GLU A 130 -4.07 -15.68 -0.66
N GLU A 131 -4.59 -16.85 -0.30
CA GLU A 131 -6.04 -17.09 -0.15
C GLU A 131 -6.66 -16.22 0.96
N ALA A 132 -5.89 -15.93 2.01
CA ALA A 132 -6.33 -15.07 3.10
C ALA A 132 -6.45 -13.59 2.69
N ARG A 133 -5.86 -13.19 1.55
CA ARG A 133 -5.95 -11.81 1.06
C ARG A 133 -7.36 -11.50 0.57
N PRO A 134 -7.91 -10.33 0.94
CA PRO A 134 -9.22 -9.91 0.46
C PRO A 134 -9.21 -9.62 -1.06
N SER A 135 -10.30 -9.96 -1.74
CA SER A 135 -10.57 -9.42 -3.08
C SER A 135 -11.02 -7.96 -2.99
N LEU A 136 -10.97 -7.23 -4.10
CA LEU A 136 -11.41 -5.82 -4.15
C LEU A 136 -12.87 -5.63 -3.68
N VAL A 137 -13.74 -6.63 -3.89
CA VAL A 137 -15.14 -6.59 -3.45
C VAL A 137 -15.25 -6.49 -1.92
N ASN A 138 -14.31 -7.09 -1.19
CA ASN A 138 -14.32 -7.07 0.28
C ASN A 138 -14.05 -5.67 0.87
N TYR A 139 -13.56 -4.71 0.07
CA TYR A 139 -13.30 -3.33 0.50
C TYR A 139 -14.48 -2.39 0.31
N VAL A 140 -15.51 -2.80 -0.44
CA VAL A 140 -16.63 -1.91 -0.79
C VAL A 140 -17.31 -1.36 0.46
N GLY A 141 -17.51 -2.19 1.48
CA GLY A 141 -18.10 -1.77 2.76
C GLY A 141 -17.23 -0.74 3.50
N ALA A 142 -15.94 -1.03 3.67
CA ALA A 142 -14.99 -0.15 4.34
C ALA A 142 -14.88 1.22 3.64
N LEU A 143 -14.80 1.22 2.31
CA LEU A 143 -14.72 2.45 1.51
C LEU A 143 -16.02 3.27 1.61
N ALA A 144 -17.18 2.62 1.55
CA ALA A 144 -18.47 3.30 1.68
C ALA A 144 -18.64 3.93 3.07
N GLU A 145 -18.27 3.20 4.13
CA GLU A 145 -18.35 3.70 5.50
C GLU A 145 -17.36 4.85 5.73
N TYR A 146 -16.13 4.75 5.21
CA TYR A 146 -15.18 5.85 5.30
C TYR A 146 -15.67 7.10 4.55
N GLN A 147 -16.33 6.92 3.40
CA GLN A 147 -16.94 8.03 2.67
C GLN A 147 -18.07 8.71 3.47
N VAL A 148 -18.82 7.95 4.27
CA VAL A 148 -19.80 8.52 5.22
C VAL A 148 -19.10 9.28 6.33
N PHE A 149 -18.06 8.70 6.94
CA PHE A 149 -17.26 9.36 7.97
C PHE A 149 -16.70 10.70 7.50
N LEU A 150 -16.07 10.77 6.32
CA LEU A 150 -15.53 12.00 5.76
C LEU A 150 -16.61 13.07 5.55
N ARG A 151 -17.81 12.69 5.12
CA ARG A 151 -18.92 13.65 4.93
C ARG A 151 -19.41 14.22 6.25
N LEU A 152 -19.50 13.39 7.29
CA LEU A 152 -19.94 13.82 8.62
C LEU A 152 -18.89 14.74 9.24
N GLU A 153 -17.63 14.32 9.25
CA GLU A 153 -16.53 15.10 9.81
C GLU A 153 -16.29 16.40 9.04
N ALA A 154 -16.42 16.41 7.70
CA ALA A 154 -16.36 17.65 6.93
C ALA A 154 -17.53 18.60 7.26
N GLY A 155 -18.70 18.07 7.62
CA GLY A 155 -19.81 18.87 8.15
C GLY A 155 -19.49 19.49 9.51
N THR A 156 -19.01 18.67 10.45
CA THR A 156 -18.57 19.13 11.78
C THR A 156 -17.47 20.19 11.69
N LEU A 157 -16.51 20.01 10.79
CA LEU A 157 -15.46 20.98 10.52
C LEU A 157 -16.00 22.29 9.96
N GLU A 158 -16.93 22.24 9.00
CA GLU A 158 -17.58 23.44 8.45
C GLU A 158 -18.28 24.24 9.56
N ASP A 159 -19.04 23.57 10.42
CA ASP A 159 -19.75 24.21 11.53
C ASP A 159 -18.77 24.83 12.55
N ALA A 160 -17.70 24.11 12.91
CA ALA A 160 -16.67 24.61 13.83
C ALA A 160 -15.93 25.84 13.27
N VAL A 161 -15.57 25.82 11.98
CA VAL A 161 -14.89 26.93 11.31
C VAL A 161 -15.82 28.14 11.14
N ARG A 162 -17.12 27.93 10.88
CA ARG A 162 -18.11 29.02 10.89
C ARG A 162 -18.19 29.70 12.25
N GLY A 163 -18.27 28.91 13.33
CA GLY A 163 -18.24 29.45 14.70
C GLY A 163 -16.99 30.27 14.99
N LEU A 164 -15.81 29.77 14.61
CA LEU A 164 -14.55 30.50 14.73
C LEU A 164 -14.57 31.81 13.93
N ALA A 165 -15.05 31.76 12.69
CA ALA A 165 -15.13 32.94 11.83
C ALA A 165 -16.08 34.00 12.39
N ASP A 166 -17.21 33.60 12.97
CA ASP A 166 -18.16 34.50 13.59
C ASP A 166 -17.57 35.19 14.83
N ALA A 167 -16.82 34.47 15.66
CA ALA A 167 -16.09 35.05 16.80
C ALA A 167 -15.03 36.07 16.34
N VAL A 168 -14.25 35.74 15.29
CA VAL A 168 -13.27 36.67 14.69
C VAL A 168 -13.96 37.93 14.16
N LYS A 169 -15.07 37.78 13.45
CA LYS A 169 -15.84 38.91 12.88
C LYS A 169 -16.51 39.78 13.94
N ALA A 170 -16.90 39.18 15.07
CA ALA A 170 -17.42 39.89 16.23
C ALA A 170 -16.34 40.67 17.00
N GLY A 171 -15.06 40.47 16.69
CA GLY A 171 -13.96 41.05 17.45
C GLY A 171 -13.70 40.34 18.79
N ASP A 172 -14.29 39.16 19.01
CA ASP A 172 -14.21 38.43 20.26
C ASP A 172 -12.97 37.52 20.29
N LEU A 173 -11.85 38.09 20.72
CA LEU A 173 -10.56 37.38 20.81
C LEU A 173 -10.64 36.16 21.74
N GLN A 174 -11.36 36.26 22.85
CA GLN A 174 -11.42 35.17 23.83
C GLN A 174 -12.21 33.99 23.27
N GLN A 175 -13.37 34.26 22.67
CA GLN A 175 -14.17 33.24 22.02
C GLN A 175 -13.44 32.63 20.82
N ALA A 176 -12.74 33.44 20.01
CA ALA A 176 -11.98 32.94 18.88
C ALA A 176 -10.85 31.99 19.32
N ARG A 177 -10.13 32.30 20.41
CA ARG A 177 -9.15 31.37 21.01
C ARG A 177 -9.78 30.07 21.49
N ALA A 178 -10.94 30.15 22.14
CA ALA A 178 -11.65 28.96 22.63
C ALA A 178 -12.11 28.04 21.48
N LEU A 179 -12.43 28.61 20.32
CA LEU A 179 -12.92 27.87 19.14
C LEU A 179 -11.81 27.42 18.19
N TYR A 180 -10.61 27.99 18.26
CA TYR A 180 -9.50 27.69 17.35
C TYR A 180 -9.09 26.21 17.40
N ALA A 181 -8.66 25.72 18.57
CA ALA A 181 -8.17 24.36 18.72
C ALA A 181 -9.22 23.28 18.37
N PRO A 182 -10.50 23.38 18.82
CA PRO A 182 -11.54 22.44 18.40
C PRO A 182 -11.82 22.44 16.87
N ALA A 183 -11.77 23.61 16.23
CA ALA A 183 -11.94 23.70 14.79
C ALA A 183 -10.76 23.05 14.03
N HIS A 184 -9.53 23.30 14.48
CA HIS A 184 -8.34 22.73 13.88
C HIS A 184 -8.23 21.21 14.09
N GLN A 185 -8.60 20.70 15.27
CA GLN A 185 -8.71 19.27 15.54
C GLN A 185 -9.67 18.57 14.56
N SER A 186 -10.77 19.22 14.22
CA SER A 186 -11.74 18.69 13.26
C SER A 186 -11.15 18.59 11.85
N TYR A 187 -10.23 19.48 11.47
CA TYR A 187 -9.45 19.33 10.24
C TYR A 187 -8.49 18.14 10.34
N LYS A 188 -7.78 18.01 11.47
CA LYS A 188 -6.83 16.92 11.71
C LYS A 188 -7.46 15.52 11.65
N ARG A 189 -8.76 15.37 12.01
CA ARG A 189 -9.51 14.10 11.86
C ARG A 189 -9.71 13.65 10.40
N ILE A 190 -9.74 14.58 9.45
CA ILE A 190 -9.92 14.29 8.01
C ILE A 190 -8.66 14.52 7.18
N GLU A 191 -7.58 14.97 7.81
CA GLU A 191 -6.30 15.29 7.18
C GLU A 191 -5.76 14.17 6.29
N PRO A 192 -5.89 12.85 6.61
CA PRO A 192 -5.42 11.78 5.71
C PRO A 192 -5.96 11.87 4.28
N MET A 193 -7.15 12.48 4.10
CA MET A 193 -7.75 12.68 2.77
C MET A 193 -7.73 14.14 2.33
N ALA A 194 -7.76 15.10 3.27
CA ALA A 194 -7.71 16.52 2.93
C ALA A 194 -6.38 16.90 2.25
N GLU A 195 -5.26 16.33 2.71
CA GLU A 195 -3.92 16.60 2.18
C GLU A 195 -3.73 16.18 0.71
N LEU A 196 -4.64 15.34 0.17
CA LEU A 196 -4.62 14.95 -1.24
C LEU A 196 -4.91 16.14 -2.17
N PHE A 197 -5.59 17.17 -1.64
CA PHE A 197 -5.89 18.40 -2.35
C PHE A 197 -4.86 19.47 -1.98
N ALA A 198 -3.62 19.31 -2.46
CA ALA A 198 -2.49 20.17 -2.09
C ALA A 198 -2.76 21.68 -2.23
N ASP A 199 -3.57 22.10 -3.21
CA ASP A 199 -3.96 23.50 -3.37
C ASP A 199 -4.85 24.01 -2.24
N LEU A 200 -5.75 23.16 -1.71
CA LEU A 200 -6.61 23.45 -0.57
C LEU A 200 -5.85 23.34 0.74
N ASP A 201 -5.10 22.25 0.92
CA ASP A 201 -4.29 22.03 2.11
C ASP A 201 -3.34 23.20 2.35
N THR A 202 -2.68 23.71 1.30
CA THR A 202 -1.84 24.91 1.41
C THR A 202 -2.62 26.14 1.89
N ARG A 203 -3.84 26.38 1.37
CA ARG A 203 -4.63 27.56 1.76
C ARG A 203 -5.26 27.45 3.15
N ILE A 204 -5.56 26.22 3.58
CA ILE A 204 -6.25 25.92 4.83
C ILE A 204 -5.25 25.78 5.98
N ASN A 205 -4.13 25.09 5.75
CA ASN A 205 -3.27 24.55 6.80
C ASN A 205 -1.76 24.75 6.57
N ALA A 206 -1.33 25.54 5.58
CA ALA A 206 0.09 25.86 5.47
C ALA A 206 0.55 26.75 6.62
N ARG A 207 1.73 26.44 7.13
CA ARG A 207 2.46 27.25 8.11
C ARG A 207 3.23 28.38 7.43
N ALA A 208 3.63 29.37 8.24
CA ALA A 208 4.38 30.53 7.76
C ALA A 208 5.73 30.14 7.13
N ASP A 209 6.40 29.10 7.62
CA ASP A 209 7.70 28.61 7.10
C ASP A 209 7.66 28.16 5.62
N TYR A 210 6.49 27.80 5.10
CA TYR A 210 6.30 27.47 3.68
C TYR A 210 6.28 28.69 2.76
N PHE A 211 6.20 29.92 3.30
CA PHE A 211 6.11 31.15 2.52
C PHE A 211 7.42 31.96 2.61
N GLU A 212 7.83 32.54 1.48
CA GLU A 212 9.08 33.33 1.38
C GLU A 212 9.11 34.48 2.40
N LYS A 213 7.98 35.16 2.58
CA LYS A 213 7.85 36.29 3.52
C LYS A 213 7.26 35.89 4.87
N ARG A 214 7.11 34.59 5.13
CA ARG A 214 6.54 34.03 6.35
C ARG A 214 5.21 34.69 6.75
N GLU A 215 5.08 35.18 7.98
CA GLU A 215 3.85 35.80 8.48
C GLU A 215 3.45 37.08 7.72
N ALA A 216 4.40 37.71 7.01
CA ALA A 216 4.16 38.88 6.17
C ALA A 216 3.80 38.53 4.72
N ASP A 217 3.74 37.24 4.36
CA ASP A 217 3.38 36.80 3.02
C ASP A 217 1.88 37.00 2.76
N PRO A 218 1.47 37.62 1.64
CA PRO A 218 0.05 37.75 1.30
C PRO A 218 -0.64 36.39 1.05
N GLY A 219 0.13 35.34 0.75
CA GLY A 219 -0.36 33.97 0.61
C GLY A 219 -0.57 33.24 1.94
N PHE A 220 -0.07 33.78 3.07
CA PHE A 220 -0.25 33.17 4.38
C PHE A 220 -1.68 33.37 4.89
N THR A 221 -2.52 32.36 4.69
CA THR A 221 -3.94 32.34 5.07
C THR A 221 -4.28 31.13 5.95
N GLY A 222 -5.56 30.85 6.16
CA GLY A 222 -6.02 29.62 6.81
C GLY A 222 -5.84 29.61 8.33
N PHE A 223 -5.79 28.41 8.92
CA PHE A 223 -5.71 28.18 10.36
C PHE A 223 -4.50 28.88 10.99
N HIS A 224 -3.29 28.63 10.49
CA HIS A 224 -2.08 29.19 11.10
C HIS A 224 -1.99 30.72 10.99
N ARG A 225 -2.59 31.34 9.96
CA ARG A 225 -2.71 32.81 9.89
C ARG A 225 -3.62 33.36 10.98
N ILE A 226 -4.72 32.65 11.27
CA ILE A 226 -5.63 32.99 12.37
C ILE A 226 -4.91 32.77 13.70
N GLU A 227 -4.25 31.64 13.89
CA GLU A 227 -3.45 31.31 15.07
C GLU A 227 -2.43 32.41 15.41
N TYR A 228 -1.63 32.82 14.41
CA TYR A 228 -0.65 33.89 14.56
C TYR A 228 -1.27 35.17 15.11
N ALA A 229 -2.43 35.55 14.59
CA ALA A 229 -3.13 36.74 15.07
C ALA A 229 -3.68 36.58 16.49
N LEU A 230 -4.29 35.43 16.76
CA LEU A 230 -4.90 35.14 18.05
C LEU A 230 -3.87 35.15 19.17
N TYR A 231 -2.69 34.57 18.97
CA TYR A 231 -1.75 34.30 20.06
C TYR A 231 -0.50 35.19 20.03
N SER A 232 0.04 35.52 18.85
CA SER A 232 1.19 36.42 18.74
C SER A 232 0.75 37.88 18.74
N GLN A 233 -0.21 38.24 17.88
CA GLN A 233 -0.64 39.63 17.73
C GLN A 233 -1.66 40.07 18.80
N ASN A 234 -2.34 39.11 19.44
CA ASN A 234 -3.40 39.37 20.42
C ASN A 234 -4.51 40.27 19.85
N ASP A 235 -4.81 40.15 18.56
CA ASP A 235 -5.80 40.98 17.86
C ASP A 235 -6.48 40.18 16.74
N VAL A 236 -7.77 40.40 16.54
CA VAL A 236 -8.58 39.82 15.45
C VAL A 236 -8.97 40.86 14.39
N LYS A 237 -8.59 42.14 14.57
CA LYS A 237 -8.86 43.18 13.58
C LYS A 237 -8.26 42.83 12.23
N GLY A 238 -9.07 42.98 11.19
CA GLY A 238 -8.66 42.71 9.81
C GLY A 238 -8.58 41.23 9.44
N LEU A 239 -8.92 40.28 10.33
CA LEU A 239 -8.97 38.84 10.00
C LEU A 239 -10.28 38.37 9.38
N ALA A 240 -11.33 39.19 9.34
CA ALA A 240 -12.60 38.81 8.73
C ALA A 240 -12.41 38.23 7.29
N PRO A 241 -11.61 38.83 6.38
CA PRO A 241 -11.35 38.25 5.08
C PRO A 241 -10.64 36.88 5.11
N VAL A 242 -9.73 36.66 6.06
CA VAL A 242 -9.02 35.37 6.24
C VAL A 242 -9.99 34.31 6.75
N ALA A 243 -10.84 34.66 7.72
CA ALA A 243 -11.83 33.77 8.28
C ALA A 243 -12.92 33.39 7.26
N ASP A 244 -13.43 34.36 6.50
CA ASP A 244 -14.39 34.10 5.42
C ASP A 244 -13.78 33.23 4.32
N ARG A 245 -12.49 33.45 3.99
CA ARG A 245 -11.78 32.61 3.03
C ARG A 245 -11.62 31.18 3.54
N LEU A 246 -11.29 30.99 4.81
CA LEU A 246 -11.18 29.67 5.42
C LEU A 246 -12.53 28.93 5.37
N VAL A 247 -13.64 29.58 5.74
CA VAL A 247 -14.99 28.99 5.60
C VAL A 247 -15.25 28.57 4.16
N ALA A 248 -14.93 29.41 3.18
CA ALA A 248 -15.13 29.10 1.76
C ALA A 248 -14.25 27.92 1.30
N ASP A 249 -12.98 27.88 1.66
CA ASP A 249 -12.07 26.78 1.29
C ASP A 249 -12.50 25.45 1.94
N ILE A 250 -13.03 25.47 3.18
CA ILE A 250 -13.63 24.28 3.82
C ILE A 250 -14.89 23.82 3.08
N GLY A 251 -15.73 24.74 2.60
CA GLY A 251 -16.86 24.40 1.74
C GLY A 251 -16.42 23.70 0.44
N VAL A 252 -15.34 24.17 -0.18
CA VAL A 252 -14.76 23.51 -1.38
C VAL A 252 -14.17 22.14 -1.02
N LEU A 253 -13.45 22.03 0.10
CA LEU A 253 -12.90 20.77 0.59
C LEU A 253 -13.99 19.72 0.80
N LYS A 254 -15.11 20.09 1.43
CA LYS A 254 -16.28 19.22 1.65
C LYS A 254 -16.84 18.65 0.34
N GLU A 255 -16.97 19.48 -0.70
CA GLU A 255 -17.44 19.01 -2.00
C GLU A 255 -16.42 18.12 -2.71
N ARG A 256 -15.11 18.42 -2.61
CA ARG A 256 -14.07 17.56 -3.18
C ARG A 256 -13.97 16.22 -2.46
N LEU A 257 -14.09 16.19 -1.13
CA LEU A 257 -14.16 14.95 -0.36
C LEU A 257 -15.40 14.12 -0.75
N ARG A 258 -16.56 14.76 -0.96
CA ARG A 258 -17.78 14.07 -1.40
C ARG A 258 -17.60 13.33 -2.72
N GLY A 259 -16.86 13.93 -3.66
CA GLY A 259 -16.56 13.37 -4.99
C GLY A 259 -15.26 12.56 -5.08
N LEU A 260 -14.54 12.38 -3.97
CA LEU A 260 -13.27 11.66 -3.96
C LEU A 260 -13.47 10.19 -4.34
N ASN A 261 -12.83 9.76 -5.41
CA ASN A 261 -12.70 8.33 -5.73
C ASN A 261 -11.48 7.78 -4.99
N MET A 262 -11.72 6.82 -4.10
CA MET A 262 -10.70 6.30 -3.19
C MET A 262 -10.48 4.81 -3.45
N PRO A 263 -9.37 4.43 -4.10
CA PRO A 263 -9.02 3.03 -4.21
C PRO A 263 -8.53 2.49 -2.84
N PRO A 264 -8.69 1.19 -2.55
CA PRO A 264 -8.44 0.62 -1.22
C PRO A 264 -7.07 0.94 -0.62
N GLU A 265 -6.01 0.95 -1.43
CA GLU A 265 -4.63 1.20 -1.00
C GLU A 265 -4.42 2.59 -0.41
N ARG A 266 -5.35 3.53 -0.67
CA ARG A 266 -5.30 4.89 -0.11
C ARG A 266 -5.62 4.93 1.37
N LEU A 267 -6.41 3.99 1.89
CA LEU A 267 -6.83 3.99 3.29
C LEU A 267 -5.61 3.94 4.21
N ALA A 268 -4.91 2.80 4.28
CA ALA A 268 -3.72 2.67 5.12
C ALA A 268 -2.54 3.50 4.60
N GLY A 269 -2.41 3.64 3.27
CA GLY A 269 -1.31 4.36 2.65
C GLY A 269 -1.28 5.86 3.00
N SER A 270 -2.41 6.55 2.97
CA SER A 270 -2.47 7.95 3.37
C SER A 270 -2.29 8.14 4.87
N ALA A 271 -2.89 7.27 5.70
CA ALA A 271 -2.69 7.31 7.16
C ALA A 271 -1.22 7.15 7.54
N SER A 272 -0.51 6.17 6.95
CA SER A 272 0.93 5.96 7.18
C SER A 272 1.76 7.18 6.77
N LYS A 273 1.48 7.78 5.61
CA LYS A 273 2.19 8.96 5.12
C LYS A 273 1.98 10.18 6.01
N LEU A 274 0.74 10.44 6.43
CA LEU A 274 0.43 11.52 7.35
C LEU A 274 1.18 11.34 8.67
N LEU A 275 1.04 10.17 9.32
CA LEU A 275 1.69 9.91 10.61
C LEU A 275 3.21 10.01 10.51
N ARG A 276 3.82 9.57 9.41
CA ARG A 276 5.26 9.75 9.20
C ARG A 276 5.65 11.22 9.16
N ARG A 277 4.92 12.03 8.38
CA ARG A 277 5.15 13.49 8.35
C ARG A 277 4.98 14.12 9.73
N VAL A 278 3.91 13.78 10.44
CA VAL A 278 3.68 14.27 11.81
C VAL A 278 4.86 13.91 12.71
N ALA A 279 5.31 12.65 12.71
CA ALA A 279 6.44 12.21 13.51
C ALA A 279 7.78 12.88 13.13
N ASP A 280 7.96 13.23 11.86
CA ASP A 280 9.18 13.88 11.37
C ASP A 280 9.20 15.38 11.70
N ASN A 281 8.04 16.05 11.69
CA ASN A 281 7.91 17.47 12.01
C ASN A 281 7.81 17.75 13.52
N LEU A 282 7.25 16.81 14.30
CA LEU A 282 6.95 17.02 15.72
C LEU A 282 8.17 17.43 16.57
N PRO A 283 9.38 16.86 16.42
CA PRO A 283 10.53 17.27 17.23
C PRO A 283 10.90 18.76 17.09
N ALA A 284 10.67 19.35 15.93
CA ALA A 284 10.92 20.78 15.70
C ALA A 284 9.86 21.67 16.38
N GLY A 285 8.72 21.10 16.79
CA GLY A 285 7.58 21.84 17.33
C GLY A 285 6.89 22.71 16.27
N ASP A 286 7.03 22.35 14.99
CA ASP A 286 6.70 23.26 13.90
C ASP A 286 5.21 23.36 13.60
N GLU A 287 4.39 22.36 13.96
CA GLU A 287 2.97 22.32 13.59
C GLU A 287 2.09 23.37 14.30
N ASP A 288 2.47 23.89 15.48
CA ASP A 288 1.68 24.88 16.23
C ASP A 288 2.62 25.82 17.02
N HIS A 289 3.03 26.91 16.36
CA HIS A 289 4.04 27.84 16.88
C HIS A 289 3.50 28.80 17.93
N TYR A 290 2.19 29.05 17.95
CA TYR A 290 1.63 30.18 18.70
C TYR A 290 0.55 29.77 19.71
N GLY A 291 -0.34 28.82 19.36
CA GLY A 291 -1.57 28.52 20.11
C GLY A 291 -1.48 27.35 21.09
N HIS A 292 -0.42 26.54 21.01
CA HIS A 292 -0.21 25.33 21.79
C HIS A 292 -1.33 24.29 21.65
N ALA A 293 -2.01 24.22 20.49
CA ALA A 293 -3.01 23.18 20.20
C ALA A 293 -2.39 21.87 19.68
N GLU A 294 -1.06 21.74 19.68
CA GLU A 294 -0.29 20.57 19.24
C GLU A 294 -0.87 19.24 19.74
N LEU A 295 -1.15 19.11 21.05
CA LEU A 295 -1.73 17.89 21.64
C LEU A 295 -3.16 17.61 21.18
N VAL A 296 -3.96 18.66 21.01
CA VAL A 296 -5.35 18.56 20.52
C VAL A 296 -5.34 18.08 19.06
N ASN A 297 -4.42 18.61 18.26
CA ASN A 297 -4.24 18.22 16.86
C ASN A 297 -3.72 16.79 16.70
N LEU A 298 -2.79 16.35 17.56
CA LEU A 298 -2.34 14.97 17.63
C LEU A 298 -3.48 14.01 17.98
N GLN A 299 -4.38 14.42 18.87
CA GLN A 299 -5.58 13.64 19.19
C GLN A 299 -6.51 13.52 17.98
N GLY A 300 -6.76 14.60 17.23
CA GLY A 300 -7.54 14.53 15.99
C GLY A 300 -6.90 13.61 14.94
N THR A 301 -5.57 13.68 14.79
CA THR A 301 -4.80 12.81 13.88
C THR A 301 -4.95 11.33 14.27
N LEU A 302 -4.84 11.03 15.57
CA LEU A 302 -5.02 9.71 16.14
C LEU A 302 -6.43 9.17 15.89
N GLU A 303 -7.48 9.96 16.12
CA GLU A 303 -8.87 9.60 15.86
C GLU A 303 -9.14 9.32 14.38
N GLY A 304 -8.69 10.22 13.49
CA GLY A 304 -8.87 10.09 12.05
C GLY A 304 -8.19 8.85 11.46
N THR A 305 -6.96 8.57 11.90
CA THR A 305 -6.21 7.39 11.45
C THR A 305 -6.71 6.09 12.10
N ARG A 306 -7.21 6.15 13.34
CA ARG A 306 -7.84 4.99 14.00
C ARG A 306 -9.10 4.55 13.25
N LYS A 307 -9.92 5.49 12.78
CA LYS A 307 -11.11 5.13 11.99
C LYS A 307 -10.77 4.31 10.76
N ILE A 308 -9.68 4.66 10.05
CA ILE A 308 -9.17 3.88 8.92
C ILE A 308 -8.79 2.46 9.36
N SER A 309 -8.08 2.33 10.48
CA SER A 309 -7.67 1.03 11.02
C SER A 309 -8.85 0.15 11.38
N GLU A 310 -9.87 0.69 12.06
CA GLU A 310 -11.10 -0.02 12.43
C GLU A 310 -11.82 -0.58 11.20
N LEU A 311 -11.88 0.19 10.12
CA LEU A 311 -12.51 -0.24 8.86
C LEU A 311 -11.74 -1.36 8.16
N LEU A 312 -10.42 -1.40 8.31
CA LEU A 312 -9.57 -2.44 7.72
C LEU A 312 -9.42 -3.67 8.61
N GLN A 313 -9.70 -3.57 9.91
CA GLN A 313 -9.53 -4.63 10.90
C GLN A 313 -10.18 -5.98 10.49
N PRO A 314 -11.42 -6.03 9.97
CA PRO A 314 -12.03 -7.31 9.57
C PRO A 314 -11.26 -8.03 8.45
N LEU A 315 -10.57 -7.27 7.59
CA LEU A 315 -9.76 -7.81 6.50
C LEU A 315 -8.37 -8.20 7.01
N LEU A 316 -7.76 -7.32 7.82
CA LEU A 316 -6.40 -7.49 8.30
C LEU A 316 -6.26 -8.62 9.32
N VAL A 317 -7.26 -8.83 10.19
CA VAL A 317 -7.23 -9.94 11.15
C VAL A 317 -7.22 -11.32 10.46
N LYS A 318 -7.87 -11.42 9.29
CA LYS A 318 -7.89 -12.64 8.49
C LYS A 318 -6.60 -12.82 7.68
N ALA A 319 -6.13 -11.76 7.04
CA ALA A 319 -4.97 -11.82 6.15
C ALA A 319 -3.63 -11.86 6.91
N ALA A 320 -3.50 -11.08 7.98
CA ALA A 320 -2.25 -10.91 8.73
C ALA A 320 -2.53 -10.60 10.23
N PRO A 321 -2.97 -11.59 11.04
CA PRO A 321 -3.35 -11.39 12.44
C PRO A 321 -2.21 -10.85 13.33
N ALA A 322 -0.96 -11.21 13.05
CA ALA A 322 0.19 -10.67 13.77
C ALA A 322 0.40 -9.18 13.49
N LEU A 323 0.18 -8.75 12.24
CA LEU A 323 0.24 -7.33 11.88
C LEU A 323 -0.91 -6.55 12.51
N GLN A 324 -2.14 -7.09 12.48
CA GLN A 324 -3.29 -6.50 13.18
C GLN A 324 -2.96 -6.23 14.66
N LYS A 325 -2.45 -7.25 15.36
CA LYS A 325 -2.05 -7.10 16.76
C LYS A 325 -0.99 -6.00 16.94
N SER A 326 0.00 -5.94 16.05
CA SER A 326 1.01 -4.88 16.11
C SER A 326 0.42 -3.49 15.90
N VAL A 327 -0.49 -3.32 14.94
CA VAL A 327 -1.22 -2.06 14.71
C VAL A 327 -1.99 -1.63 15.96
N ASP A 328 -2.73 -2.56 16.60
CA ASP A 328 -3.48 -2.27 17.83
C ASP A 328 -2.55 -1.82 18.97
N GLU A 329 -1.41 -2.50 19.14
CA GLU A 329 -0.37 -2.12 20.12
C GLU A 329 0.22 -0.74 19.82
N ARG A 330 0.41 -0.37 18.55
CA ARG A 330 0.93 0.95 18.17
C ARG A 330 -0.07 2.07 18.39
N PHE A 331 -1.35 1.85 18.14
CA PHE A 331 -2.39 2.80 18.48
C PHE A 331 -2.46 3.02 20.01
N ALA A 332 -2.43 1.94 20.78
CA ALA A 332 -2.41 2.02 22.24
C ALA A 332 -1.16 2.76 22.77
N ALA A 333 0.00 2.56 22.13
CA ALA A 333 1.22 3.29 22.47
C ALA A 333 1.10 4.80 22.16
N PHE A 334 0.45 5.18 21.06
CA PHE A 334 0.19 6.59 20.76
C PHE A 334 -0.80 7.20 21.76
N ASP A 335 -1.91 6.53 22.10
CA ASP A 335 -2.82 6.97 23.18
C ASP A 335 -2.04 7.17 24.49
N ALA A 336 -1.22 6.19 24.87
CA ALA A 336 -0.44 6.21 26.10
C ALA A 336 0.60 7.34 26.12
N ALA A 337 1.16 7.70 24.95
CA ALA A 337 2.07 8.83 24.82
C ALA A 337 1.36 10.18 25.06
N LEU A 338 0.07 10.28 24.73
CA LEU A 338 -0.73 11.49 24.95
C LEU A 338 -1.32 11.59 26.37
N ALA A 339 -1.56 10.45 27.03
CA ALA A 339 -2.24 10.37 28.32
C ALA A 339 -1.66 11.28 29.43
N PRO A 340 -0.32 11.45 29.60
CA PRO A 340 0.25 12.30 30.66
C PRO A 340 -0.13 13.79 30.55
N TYR A 341 -0.56 14.22 29.36
CA TYR A 341 -0.87 15.61 29.06
C TYR A 341 -2.37 15.92 29.12
N ARG A 342 -3.21 14.93 29.42
CA ARG A 342 -4.66 15.14 29.57
C ARG A 342 -5.00 16.01 30.77
N GLU A 343 -6.04 16.82 30.61
CA GLU A 343 -6.68 17.63 31.65
C GLU A 343 -8.20 17.63 31.43
N GLY A 344 -8.93 16.91 32.28
CA GLY A 344 -10.35 16.63 32.06
C GLY A 344 -10.59 15.93 30.72
N GLU A 345 -11.53 16.45 29.93
CA GLU A 345 -11.83 15.95 28.58
C GLU A 345 -10.82 16.46 27.52
N GLY A 346 -9.93 17.40 27.89
CA GLY A 346 -8.99 18.05 26.99
C GLY A 346 -7.52 17.77 27.30
N PHE A 347 -6.67 18.74 26.97
CA PHE A 347 -5.23 18.70 27.22
C PHE A 347 -4.79 19.93 28.00
N LYS A 348 -3.70 19.79 28.75
CA LYS A 348 -3.02 20.90 29.40
C LYS A 348 -2.61 21.93 28.35
N ALA A 349 -2.86 23.21 28.63
CA ALA A 349 -2.41 24.33 27.79
C ALA A 349 -0.90 24.64 27.92
N THR A 350 -0.11 23.67 28.38
CA THR A 350 1.34 23.83 28.59
C THR A 350 2.09 23.34 27.36
N PRO A 351 3.11 24.09 26.88
CA PRO A 351 3.94 23.65 25.77
C PRO A 351 4.66 22.34 26.08
N LEU A 352 4.80 21.50 25.07
CA LEU A 352 5.68 20.34 25.15
C LEU A 352 7.14 20.77 25.02
N ASP A 353 8.01 20.18 25.83
CA ASP A 353 9.46 20.29 25.61
C ASP A 353 9.94 19.35 24.48
N GLU A 354 11.18 19.53 24.04
CA GLU A 354 11.75 18.73 22.95
C GLU A 354 11.77 17.22 23.26
N ALA A 355 12.04 16.84 24.51
CA ALA A 355 12.09 15.43 24.90
C ALA A 355 10.69 14.80 24.87
N GLN A 356 9.68 15.54 25.32
CA GLN A 356 8.27 15.15 25.26
C GLN A 356 7.79 14.99 23.81
N ARG A 357 8.10 15.96 22.94
CA ARG A 357 7.78 15.88 21.50
C ARG A 357 8.45 14.68 20.85
N LYS A 358 9.73 14.43 21.16
CA LYS A 358 10.46 13.27 20.65
C LYS A 358 9.82 11.95 21.08
N ALA A 359 9.42 11.82 22.34
CA ALA A 359 8.79 10.61 22.85
C ALA A 359 7.45 10.32 22.15
N ILE A 360 6.64 11.34 21.90
CA ILE A 360 5.39 11.19 21.12
C ILE A 360 5.72 10.85 19.66
N ALA A 361 6.69 11.53 19.05
CA ALA A 361 7.09 11.31 17.67
C ALA A 361 7.53 9.86 17.43
N ASP A 362 8.25 9.25 18.37
CA ASP A 362 8.68 7.86 18.27
C ASP A 362 7.48 6.88 18.28
N ALA A 363 6.46 7.13 19.10
CA ALA A 363 5.22 6.34 19.09
C ALA A 363 4.45 6.50 17.76
N VAL A 364 4.33 7.74 17.27
CA VAL A 364 3.66 8.04 15.98
C VAL A 364 4.41 7.39 14.81
N ARG A 365 5.74 7.45 14.79
CA ARG A 365 6.58 6.84 13.75
C ARG A 365 6.41 5.32 13.73
N ALA A 366 6.40 4.69 14.90
CA ALA A 366 6.18 3.24 15.00
C ALA A 366 4.79 2.82 14.48
N LEU A 367 3.75 3.62 14.71
CA LEU A 367 2.43 3.39 14.12
C LEU A 367 2.44 3.57 12.60
N ALA A 368 3.10 4.63 12.11
CA ALA A 368 3.26 4.87 10.68
C ALA A 368 3.95 3.70 9.96
N ASP A 369 4.97 3.11 10.58
CA ASP A 369 5.70 1.94 10.06
C ASP A 369 4.81 0.70 9.94
N GLU A 370 3.97 0.41 10.94
CA GLU A 370 3.05 -0.75 10.88
C GLU A 370 1.92 -0.54 9.87
N LEU A 371 1.30 0.65 9.84
CA LEU A 371 0.29 0.98 8.83
C LEU A 371 0.86 0.92 7.41
N GLY A 372 2.15 1.25 7.23
CA GLY A 372 2.86 1.13 5.96
C GLY A 372 2.96 -0.30 5.43
N LYS A 373 2.77 -1.33 6.27
CA LYS A 373 2.81 -2.75 5.87
C LYS A 373 1.43 -3.30 5.48
N VAL A 374 0.35 -2.57 5.79
CA VAL A 374 -1.03 -3.06 5.66
C VAL A 374 -1.40 -3.32 4.20
N ASN A 375 -1.03 -2.43 3.27
CA ASN A 375 -1.34 -2.63 1.85
C ASN A 375 -0.73 -3.92 1.28
N ALA A 376 0.57 -4.14 1.50
CA ALA A 376 1.24 -5.37 1.11
C ALA A 376 0.63 -6.62 1.76
N ALA A 377 0.28 -6.55 3.05
CA ALA A 377 -0.35 -7.66 3.77
C ALA A 377 -1.72 -8.02 3.20
N LEU A 378 -2.48 -7.02 2.73
CA LEU A 378 -3.78 -7.23 2.12
C LEU A 378 -3.74 -7.46 0.60
N GLY A 379 -2.56 -7.47 -0.03
CA GLY A 379 -2.41 -7.71 -1.46
C GLY A 379 -2.82 -6.51 -2.35
N LEU A 380 -2.66 -5.30 -1.83
CA LEU A 380 -2.92 -4.04 -2.55
C LEU A 380 -1.67 -3.43 -3.22
N GLU A 381 -0.53 -4.13 -3.14
CA GLU A 381 0.78 -3.76 -3.69
C GLU A 381 1.42 -4.89 -4.49
#